data_AF-C9JSK8-F1
#
_entry.id   AF-C9JSK8-F1
#
_cell.length_a   1.000
_cell.length_b   1.000
_cell.length_c   1.000
_cell.angle_alpha   90.00
_cell.angle_beta   90.00
_cell.angle_gamma   90.00
#
_symmetry.space_group_name_H-M   'P 1'
#
loop_
_entity.id
_entity.type
_entity.pdbx_description
1 polymer ?
#
loop_
_entity_poly.entity_id
_entity_poly.type
_entity_poly.pdbx_seq_one_letter_code
_entity_poly.pdbx_strand_id
1 'polypeptide(L)'
;MLTLASKLKRDDGLKGSRTAATASDSTRRVSVRDKLLVKGTCKVHFPDPNKLHCFQLTVTPDEGYYQGGKFQFETEVPDAYNMVPPKVKCLTKIWHPNITETGEICLSLLREHSIDGTGWAPTRTLKDVVWGLNSLFTDLLNFDDPLNIEAAE
;
A
#
# COMPACT_ATOMS: atom_id res chain seq x y z
N MET A 1 17.69 10.66 -8.77
CA MET A 1 16.39 11.33 -8.58
C MET A 1 15.66 11.45 -9.91
N LEU A 2 14.74 10.53 -10.19
CA LEU A 2 13.88 10.59 -11.38
C LEU A 2 12.44 10.81 -10.89
N THR A 3 11.93 12.02 -11.07
CA THR A 3 10.55 12.38 -10.72
C THR A 3 9.60 11.94 -11.83
N LEU A 4 8.49 11.31 -11.44
CA LEU A 4 7.41 10.76 -12.28
C LEU A 4 6.73 11.78 -13.25
N ALA A 5 7.16 13.04 -13.24
CA ALA A 5 6.57 14.11 -14.04
C ALA A 5 6.95 14.11 -15.52
N SER A 6 7.97 13.34 -15.92
CA SER A 6 8.63 13.51 -17.22
C SER A 6 8.06 12.67 -18.38
N LYS A 7 7.05 11.82 -18.15
CA LYS A 7 6.49 10.95 -19.21
C LYS A 7 5.04 11.21 -19.66
N LEU A 8 4.38 12.28 -19.19
CA LEU A 8 2.99 12.54 -19.58
C LEU A 8 2.80 13.42 -20.84
N LYS A 9 3.85 13.69 -21.62
CA LYS A 9 3.78 14.67 -22.72
C LYS A 9 4.29 14.10 -24.04
N ARG A 10 3.55 13.13 -24.60
CA ARG A 10 3.65 12.70 -25.99
C ARG A 10 2.51 11.76 -26.36
N ASP A 11 1.28 12.25 -26.35
CA ASP A 11 0.23 11.78 -27.26
C ASP A 11 -0.98 12.73 -27.14
N ASP A 12 -1.11 13.69 -28.06
CA ASP A 12 -2.41 14.33 -28.33
C ASP A 12 -2.29 15.14 -29.63
N GLY A 13 -2.55 14.47 -30.75
CA GLY A 13 -2.61 15.05 -32.07
C GLY A 13 -3.84 14.55 -32.84
N LEU A 14 -4.78 15.47 -33.06
CA LEU A 14 -5.76 15.54 -34.17
C LEU A 14 -7.01 14.61 -34.19
N LYS A 15 -8.18 15.19 -33.84
CA LYS A 15 -9.28 15.64 -34.76
C LYS A 15 -10.65 15.63 -34.06
N GLY A 16 -11.44 16.69 -34.28
CA GLY A 16 -12.73 16.91 -33.62
C GLY A 16 -13.98 16.59 -34.45
N SER A 17 -15.14 16.64 -33.80
CA SER A 17 -16.40 17.23 -34.28
C SER A 17 -17.41 17.31 -33.12
N ARG A 18 -18.21 18.38 -33.08
CA ARG A 18 -19.13 18.77 -32.01
C ARG A 18 -20.49 18.08 -32.16
N THR A 19 -21.05 17.56 -31.08
CA THR A 19 -22.50 17.62 -30.79
C THR A 19 -22.69 17.76 -29.28
N ALA A 20 -23.53 18.72 -28.88
CA ALA A 20 -23.79 19.11 -27.50
C ALA A 20 -24.91 18.26 -26.90
N ALA A 21 -24.68 17.66 -25.74
CA ALA A 21 -25.73 17.19 -24.85
C ALA A 21 -25.23 17.22 -23.39
N THR A 22 -25.89 18.05 -22.59
CA THR A 22 -26.12 17.96 -21.13
C THR A 22 -24.94 17.60 -20.22
N ALA A 23 -24.43 18.63 -19.55
CA ALA A 23 -23.51 18.56 -18.42
C ALA A 23 -24.17 17.93 -17.18
N SER A 24 -23.58 16.85 -16.68
CA SER A 24 -23.38 16.56 -15.25
C SER A 24 -22.35 15.43 -15.15
N ASP A 25 -21.10 15.73 -15.52
CA ASP A 25 -19.97 14.81 -15.35
C ASP A 25 -19.18 15.17 -14.09
N SER A 26 -19.84 15.08 -12.94
CA SER A 26 -19.22 15.27 -11.62
C SER A 26 -18.39 14.05 -11.17
N THR A 27 -18.07 13.11 -12.07
CA THR A 27 -17.39 11.85 -11.72
C THR A 27 -15.92 11.76 -12.19
N ARG A 28 -15.37 12.80 -12.82
CA ARG A 28 -13.99 12.79 -13.38
C ARG A 28 -12.88 13.30 -12.45
N ARG A 29 -12.91 12.95 -11.17
CA ARG A 29 -11.72 13.06 -10.28
C ARG A 29 -11.57 11.87 -9.32
N VAL A 30 -11.97 10.68 -9.74
CA VAL A 30 -11.42 9.47 -9.13
C VAL A 30 -9.95 9.45 -9.50
N SER A 31 -9.08 9.80 -8.54
CA SER A 31 -7.63 9.83 -8.71
C SER A 31 -7.19 8.52 -9.35
N VAL A 32 -6.21 8.55 -10.25
CA VAL A 32 -5.59 7.33 -10.81
C VAL A 32 -5.19 6.35 -9.68
N ARG A 33 -4.90 6.90 -8.48
CA ARG A 33 -4.67 6.21 -7.20
C ARG A 33 -5.85 5.35 -6.70
N ASP A 34 -7.09 5.74 -6.96
CA ASP A 34 -8.29 4.95 -6.61
C ASP A 34 -8.66 3.92 -7.68
N LYS A 35 -8.26 4.16 -8.93
CA LYS A 35 -8.46 3.20 -10.04
C LYS A 35 -7.43 2.08 -10.03
N LEU A 36 -6.25 2.28 -9.44
CA LEU A 36 -5.21 1.25 -9.25
C LEU A 36 -5.51 0.35 -8.03
N LEU A 37 -6.66 -0.31 -8.04
CA LEU A 37 -6.73 -1.75 -7.77
C LEU A 37 -6.17 -2.29 -6.42
N VAL A 38 -7.06 -2.41 -5.44
CA VAL A 38 -7.05 -3.51 -4.44
C VAL A 38 -7.70 -4.79 -5.03
N LYS A 39 -8.02 -4.80 -6.33
CA LYS A 39 -8.79 -5.89 -6.95
C LYS A 39 -7.88 -7.05 -7.36
N GLY A 40 -7.66 -7.97 -6.42
CA GLY A 40 -7.17 -9.32 -6.68
C GLY A 40 -6.05 -9.78 -5.76
N THR A 41 -5.10 -8.89 -5.47
CA THR A 41 -3.88 -9.21 -4.70
C THR A 41 -4.13 -9.24 -3.20
N CYS A 42 -5.01 -8.40 -2.67
CA CYS A 42 -5.27 -8.27 -1.24
C CYS A 42 -6.63 -8.86 -0.86
N LYS A 43 -6.68 -9.66 0.21
CA LYS A 43 -7.90 -10.20 0.80
C LYS A 43 -7.90 -9.99 2.31
N VAL A 44 -9.01 -9.50 2.85
CA VAL A 44 -9.18 -9.30 4.29
C VAL A 44 -10.04 -10.42 4.86
N HIS A 45 -9.64 -10.93 6.02
CA HIS A 45 -10.34 -11.96 6.78
C HIS A 45 -10.46 -11.50 8.24
N PHE A 46 -11.64 -11.67 8.83
CA PHE A 46 -11.90 -11.37 10.24
C PHE A 46 -12.07 -12.69 10.99
N PRO A 47 -11.07 -13.16 11.75
CA PRO A 47 -11.15 -14.43 12.48
C PRO A 47 -12.31 -14.47 13.48
N ASP A 48 -12.59 -13.32 14.12
CA ASP A 48 -13.73 -13.14 15.02
C ASP A 48 -14.62 -12.02 14.48
N PRO A 49 -15.87 -12.32 14.05
CA PRO A 49 -16.81 -11.33 13.56
C PRO A 49 -17.13 -10.21 14.56
N ASN A 50 -16.90 -10.43 15.86
CA ASN A 50 -17.15 -9.44 16.91
C ASN A 50 -15.95 -8.53 17.18
N LYS A 51 -14.76 -8.85 16.63
CA LYS A 51 -13.53 -8.07 16.81
C LYS A 51 -13.09 -7.43 15.50
N LEU A 52 -13.86 -6.44 15.04
CA LEU A 52 -13.58 -5.73 13.80
C LEU A 52 -12.27 -4.90 13.84
N HIS A 53 -11.73 -4.63 15.02
CA HIS A 53 -10.43 -3.97 15.19
C HIS A 53 -9.24 -4.92 14.98
N CYS A 54 -9.46 -6.24 14.93
CA CYS A 54 -8.44 -7.25 14.64
C CYS A 54 -8.79 -7.98 13.34
N PHE A 55 -7.92 -7.89 12.35
CA PHE A 55 -8.14 -8.59 11.09
C PHE A 55 -6.84 -9.13 10.48
N GLN A 56 -6.99 -10.10 9.59
CA GLN A 56 -5.90 -10.66 8.81
C GLN A 56 -5.97 -10.14 7.38
N LEU A 57 -4.85 -9.67 6.86
CA LEU A 57 -4.67 -9.31 5.46
C LEU A 57 -3.82 -10.38 4.78
N THR A 58 -4.31 -10.95 3.69
CA THR A 58 -3.52 -11.78 2.78
C THR A 58 -3.14 -10.97 1.55
N VAL A 59 -1.83 -10.83 1.31
CA VAL A 59 -1.27 -10.25 0.09
C VAL A 59 -0.78 -11.37 -0.81
N THR A 60 -1.22 -11.35 -2.07
CA THR A 60 -0.82 -12.26 -3.14
C THR A 60 -0.29 -11.42 -4.29
N PRO A 61 1.03 -11.15 -4.33
CA PRO A 61 1.64 -10.33 -5.37
C PRO A 61 1.46 -10.99 -6.75
N ASP A 62 1.14 -10.18 -7.74
CA ASP A 62 0.98 -10.58 -9.14
C ASP A 62 2.18 -10.18 -10.01
N GLU A 63 3.16 -9.49 -9.44
CA GLU A 63 4.42 -9.06 -10.04
C GLU A 63 5.58 -9.11 -9.02
N GLY A 64 6.79 -8.77 -9.46
CA GLY A 64 7.99 -8.70 -8.63
C GLY A 64 8.58 -10.06 -8.24
N TYR A 65 9.62 -10.05 -7.39
CA TYR A 65 10.32 -11.26 -6.92
C TYR A 65 9.43 -12.24 -6.15
N TYR A 66 8.35 -11.74 -5.55
CA TYR A 66 7.45 -12.51 -4.70
C TYR A 66 6.14 -12.90 -5.39
N GLN A 67 6.08 -12.76 -6.73
CA GLN A 67 4.92 -13.10 -7.53
C GLN A 67 4.41 -14.53 -7.24
N GLY A 68 3.09 -14.66 -7.07
CA GLY A 68 2.43 -15.93 -6.78
C GLY A 68 2.54 -16.41 -5.32
N GLY A 69 3.34 -15.73 -4.50
CA GLY A 69 3.41 -15.96 -3.05
C GLY A 69 2.13 -15.56 -2.32
N LYS A 70 1.99 -16.01 -1.07
CA LYS A 70 0.88 -15.64 -0.18
C LYS A 70 1.42 -15.23 1.19
N PHE A 71 1.27 -13.95 1.52
CA PHE A 71 1.83 -13.36 2.73
C PHE A 71 0.69 -12.90 3.62
N GLN A 72 0.63 -13.47 4.82
CA GLN A 72 -0.42 -13.17 5.80
C GLN A 72 0.11 -12.17 6.81
N PHE A 73 -0.73 -11.18 7.12
CA PHE A 73 -0.46 -10.13 8.08
C PHE A 73 -1.59 -10.09 9.08
N GLU A 74 -1.26 -9.96 10.36
CA GLU A 74 -2.20 -9.62 11.41
C GLU A 74 -2.16 -8.11 11.63
N THR A 75 -3.34 -7.49 11.68
CA THR A 75 -3.50 -6.05 11.93
C THR A 75 -4.40 -5.83 13.14
N GLU A 76 -3.92 -5.05 14.09
CA GLU A 76 -4.65 -4.60 15.27
C GLU A 76 -4.79 -3.08 15.24
N VAL A 77 -6.03 -2.62 15.22
CA VAL A 77 -6.39 -1.20 15.24
C VAL A 77 -6.54 -0.77 16.70
N PRO A 78 -5.69 0.14 17.22
CA PRO A 78 -5.77 0.57 18.61
C PRO A 78 -6.96 1.52 18.85
N ASP A 79 -7.37 1.70 20.11
CA ASP A 79 -8.42 2.66 20.47
C ASP A 79 -8.07 4.11 20.09
N ALA A 80 -6.77 4.44 20.11
CA ALA A 80 -6.23 5.74 19.70
C ALA A 80 -6.00 5.86 18.17
N TYR A 81 -6.67 5.04 17.36
CA TYR A 81 -6.54 5.08 15.90
C TYR A 81 -6.77 6.49 15.33
N ASN A 82 -6.14 6.77 14.19
CA ASN A 82 -5.88 8.09 13.61
C ASN A 82 -4.75 8.84 14.35
N MET A 83 -4.67 8.83 15.68
CA MET A 83 -3.51 9.44 16.36
C MET A 83 -2.29 8.51 16.33
N VAL A 84 -2.52 7.22 16.53
CA VAL A 84 -1.50 6.16 16.51
C VAL A 84 -1.77 5.22 15.33
N PRO A 85 -0.73 4.73 14.62
CA PRO A 85 -0.90 3.75 13.54
C PRO A 85 -1.47 2.42 14.06
N PRO A 86 -2.09 1.61 13.18
CA PRO A 86 -2.38 0.23 13.51
C PRO A 86 -1.09 -0.56 13.69
N LYS A 87 -1.11 -1.56 14.57
CA LYS A 87 -0.01 -2.51 14.71
C LYS A 87 -0.15 -3.58 13.64
N VAL A 88 0.93 -3.88 12.93
CA VAL A 88 0.93 -4.89 11.87
C VAL A 88 2.08 -5.86 12.10
N LYS A 89 1.81 -7.15 11.98
CA LYS A 89 2.81 -8.21 12.05
C LYS A 89 2.67 -9.17 10.87
N CYS A 90 3.78 -9.51 10.23
CA CYS A 90 3.81 -10.57 9.22
C CYS A 90 3.77 -11.93 9.92
N LEU A 91 2.81 -12.77 9.55
CA LEU A 91 2.67 -14.15 10.04
C LEU A 91 3.42 -15.15 9.16
N THR A 92 3.68 -14.79 7.90
CA THR A 92 4.43 -15.64 6.96
C THR A 92 5.92 -15.39 7.11
N LYS A 93 6.70 -16.44 7.42
CA LYS A 93 8.16 -16.38 7.37
C LYS A 93 8.61 -16.13 5.93
N ILE A 94 9.41 -15.09 5.72
CA ILE A 94 9.84 -14.66 4.39
C ILE A 94 11.26 -14.09 4.47
N TRP A 95 12.02 -14.33 3.41
CA TRP A 95 13.27 -13.61 3.17
C TRP A 95 12.97 -12.29 2.46
N HIS A 96 12.99 -11.18 3.20
CA HIS A 96 12.59 -9.87 2.68
C HIS A 96 13.37 -8.72 3.35
N PRO A 97 13.84 -7.71 2.59
CA PRO A 97 14.65 -6.61 3.14
C PRO A 97 13.99 -5.87 4.30
N ASN A 98 12.68 -5.59 4.21
CA ASN A 98 11.97 -4.83 5.24
C ASN A 98 11.10 -5.68 6.19
N ILE A 99 11.26 -7.02 6.22
CA ILE A 99 10.51 -7.88 7.14
C ILE A 99 11.49 -8.79 7.88
N THR A 100 11.45 -8.81 9.20
CA THR A 100 12.31 -9.67 10.02
C THR A 100 11.77 -11.11 10.06
N GLU A 101 12.61 -12.06 10.46
CA GLU A 101 12.19 -13.46 10.67
C GLU A 101 11.09 -13.62 11.73
N THR A 102 11.00 -12.68 12.66
CA THR A 102 9.97 -12.63 13.72
C THR A 102 8.68 -11.94 13.26
N GLY A 103 8.67 -11.37 12.05
CA GLY A 103 7.51 -10.78 11.40
C GLY A 103 7.33 -9.28 11.63
N GLU A 104 8.35 -8.59 12.14
CA GLU A 104 8.35 -7.12 12.26
C GLU A 104 8.56 -6.49 10.90
N ILE A 105 7.93 -5.34 10.66
CA ILE A 105 7.86 -4.71 9.33
C ILE A 105 8.40 -3.29 9.43
N CYS A 106 9.39 -2.95 8.60
CA CYS A 106 9.80 -1.56 8.41
C CYS A 106 8.99 -0.96 7.27
N LEU A 107 7.95 -0.22 7.64
CA LEU A 107 7.14 0.56 6.70
C LEU A 107 6.96 1.95 7.31
N SER A 108 7.39 2.99 6.59
CA SER A 108 7.45 4.35 7.13
C SER A 108 6.10 4.83 7.68
N LEU A 109 5.01 4.54 6.99
CA LEU A 109 3.67 4.93 7.43
C LEU A 109 3.25 4.28 8.76
N LEU A 110 3.87 3.18 9.20
CA LEU A 110 3.59 2.55 10.50
C LEU A 110 4.44 3.13 11.64
N ARG A 111 5.37 4.06 11.35
CA ARG A 111 6.16 4.75 12.37
C ARG A 111 5.33 5.87 13.00
N GLU A 112 5.10 5.80 14.30
CA GLU A 112 4.35 6.80 15.06
C GLU A 112 5.05 8.18 15.07
N HIS A 113 6.37 8.19 15.20
CA HIS A 113 7.18 9.40 15.16
C HIS A 113 8.21 9.30 14.04
N SER A 114 8.08 10.17 13.03
CA SER A 114 9.06 10.25 11.94
C SER A 114 9.46 11.70 11.70
N ILE A 115 10.77 11.95 11.67
CA ILE A 115 11.37 13.29 11.55
C ILE A 115 11.23 13.81 10.12
N ASP A 116 11.16 12.92 9.14
CA ASP A 116 11.10 13.19 7.69
C ASP A 116 9.68 13.47 7.16
N GLY A 117 8.65 13.43 8.01
CA GLY A 117 7.25 13.60 7.62
C GLY A 117 6.66 12.43 6.83
N THR A 118 7.36 11.31 6.67
CA THR A 118 6.87 10.12 5.95
C THR A 118 6.09 9.15 6.86
N GLY A 119 6.15 9.39 8.17
CA GLY A 119 5.50 8.62 9.23
C GLY A 119 3.97 8.55 9.18
N TRP A 120 3.40 7.99 10.24
CA TRP A 120 1.96 8.01 10.49
C TRP A 120 1.46 9.46 10.61
N ALA A 121 0.29 9.70 10.05
CA ALA A 121 -0.40 10.97 10.18
C ALA A 121 -1.90 10.71 10.33
N PRO A 122 -2.65 11.53 11.07
CA PRO A 122 -4.10 11.34 11.25
C PRO A 122 -4.94 11.40 9.98
N THR A 123 -4.36 11.84 8.87
CA THR A 123 -4.99 11.82 7.55
C THR A 123 -4.82 10.48 6.81
N ARG A 124 -3.98 9.57 7.32
CA ARG A 124 -3.80 8.23 6.76
C ARG A 124 -4.89 7.28 7.24
N THR A 125 -5.22 6.32 6.40
CA THR A 125 -6.32 5.38 6.58
C THR A 125 -5.81 3.94 6.56
N LEU A 126 -6.65 2.97 6.96
CA LEU A 126 -6.34 1.54 6.82
C LEU A 126 -6.09 1.15 5.37
N LYS A 127 -6.71 1.87 4.42
CA LYS A 127 -6.44 1.68 2.99
C LYS A 127 -4.98 2.00 2.67
N ASP A 128 -4.43 3.09 3.21
CA ASP A 128 -3.02 3.44 3.00
C ASP A 128 -2.08 2.38 3.58
N VAL A 129 -2.46 1.75 4.69
CA VAL A 129 -1.71 0.63 5.30
C VAL A 129 -1.72 -0.60 4.41
N VAL A 130 -2.89 -1.04 3.93
CA VAL A 130 -3.03 -2.17 3.00
C VAL A 130 -2.20 -1.93 1.74
N TRP A 131 -2.21 -0.70 1.23
CA TRP A 131 -1.42 -0.31 0.07
C TRP A 131 0.09 -0.34 0.33
N GLY A 132 0.53 0.20 1.47
CA GLY A 132 1.94 0.15 1.84
C GLY A 132 2.44 -1.28 2.00
N LEU A 133 1.64 -2.17 2.61
CA LEU A 133 1.97 -3.59 2.73
C LEU A 133 2.05 -4.29 1.37
N ASN A 134 1.11 -4.00 0.45
CA ASN A 134 1.19 -4.54 -0.91
C ASN A 134 2.44 -4.04 -1.65
N SER A 135 2.80 -2.76 -1.47
CA SER A 135 3.97 -2.16 -2.14
C SER A 135 5.33 -2.71 -1.68
N LEU A 136 5.39 -3.39 -0.53
CA LEU A 136 6.60 -4.11 -0.12
C LEU A 136 6.96 -5.21 -1.12
N PHE A 137 5.99 -5.77 -1.84
CA PHE A 137 6.22 -6.91 -2.73
C PHE A 137 6.34 -6.54 -4.21
N THR A 138 6.23 -5.26 -4.55
CA THR A 138 6.28 -4.78 -5.94
C THR A 138 7.61 -4.08 -6.24
N ASP A 139 7.75 -3.54 -7.45
CA ASP A 139 8.93 -2.79 -7.90
C ASP A 139 9.17 -1.48 -7.11
N LEU A 140 8.30 -1.14 -6.15
CA LEU A 140 8.44 -0.01 -5.23
C LEU A 140 9.15 -0.37 -3.92
N LEU A 141 9.68 -1.59 -3.82
CA LEU A 141 10.46 -2.07 -2.68
C LEU A 141 11.62 -1.11 -2.37
N ASN A 142 11.73 -0.70 -1.10
CA ASN A 142 12.76 0.21 -0.63
C ASN A 142 13.92 -0.56 0.02
N PHE A 143 15.10 -0.40 -0.56
CA PHE A 143 16.35 -1.01 -0.08
C PHE A 143 17.23 -0.05 0.72
N ASP A 144 16.86 1.22 0.85
CA ASP A 144 17.72 2.23 1.49
C ASP A 144 17.82 2.08 3.02
N ASP A 145 16.85 1.41 3.66
CA ASP A 145 16.81 1.17 5.11
C ASP A 145 16.22 -0.22 5.43
N PRO A 146 16.96 -1.31 5.15
CA PRO A 146 16.48 -2.67 5.31
C PRO A 146 16.61 -3.15 6.76
N LEU A 147 15.62 -3.91 7.24
CA LEU A 147 15.72 -4.68 8.49
C LEU A 147 16.58 -5.94 8.33
N ASN A 148 16.62 -6.49 7.12
CA ASN A 148 17.43 -7.63 6.76
C ASN A 148 18.45 -7.21 5.70
N ILE A 149 19.69 -6.96 6.15
CA ILE A 149 20.80 -6.48 5.31
C ILE A 149 21.15 -7.53 4.25
N GLU A 150 21.21 -8.81 4.62
CA GLU A 150 21.54 -9.91 3.71
C GLU A 150 20.48 -10.11 2.61
N ALA A 151 19.23 -9.74 2.86
CA ALA A 151 18.19 -9.74 1.83
C ALA A 151 18.26 -8.53 0.89
N ALA A 152 18.94 -7.47 1.29
CA ALA A 152 19.06 -6.22 0.54
C ALA A 152 20.32 -6.15 -0.35
N GLU A 153 21.39 -6.86 0.01
CA GLU A 153 22.62 -7.04 -0.79
C GLU A 153 22.42 -7.97 -1.99
#